data_AF-A0AAJ3HRQ2-F1
#
_entry.id   AF-A0AAJ3HRQ2-F1
#
_cell.length_a   1.000
_cell.length_b   1.000
_cell.length_c   1.000
_cell.angle_alpha   90.00
_cell.angle_beta   90.00
_cell.angle_gamma   90.00
#
_symmetry.space_group_name_H-M   'P 1'
#
loop_
_entity.id
_entity.type
_entity.pdbx_description
1 polymer ?
#
loop_
_entity_poly.entity_id
_entity_poly.type
_entity_poly.pdbx_seq_one_letter_code
_entity_poly.pdbx_strand_id
1 'polypeptide(L)'
;MGDSLPAFGIVAAVMGVVNALGAADRPAGEMGALIGHAMVGTFLGILLAYGFISPLASRIRQRSSQQMKMMECIKTTLLSSMNGYAPQIAVEFGRKTLFLADRPSFIELEEHVRQVRTPMQANPDAMKEE
;
A
#
# COMPACT_ATOMS: atom_id res chain seq x y z
N MET A 1 -9.70 7.04 7.19
CA MET A 1 -10.74 6.30 6.45
C MET A 1 -11.22 5.12 7.29
N GLY A 2 -10.37 4.14 7.64
CA GLY A 2 -10.76 3.00 8.49
C GLY A 2 -11.30 3.40 9.88
N ASP A 3 -10.69 4.39 10.52
CA ASP A 3 -11.06 4.82 11.89
C ASP A 3 -12.40 5.55 11.99
N SER A 4 -12.97 5.96 10.85
CA SER A 4 -14.23 6.72 10.81
C SER A 4 -15.46 5.82 10.68
N LEU A 5 -15.28 4.56 10.27
CA LEU A 5 -16.38 3.61 10.07
C LEU A 5 -17.13 3.22 11.36
N PRO A 6 -16.48 3.08 12.52
CA PRO A 6 -17.20 2.88 13.78
C PRO A 6 -18.11 4.07 14.11
N ALA A 7 -17.70 5.30 13.77
CA ALA A 7 -18.52 6.49 13.99
C ALA A 7 -19.81 6.46 13.16
N PHE A 8 -19.76 5.99 11.91
CA PHE A 8 -20.97 5.77 11.10
C PHE A 8 -21.89 4.70 11.69
N GLY A 9 -21.32 3.64 12.28
CA GLY A 9 -22.10 2.61 12.99
C GLY A 9 -22.84 3.17 14.21
N ILE A 10 -22.21 4.09 14.96
CA ILE A 10 -22.85 4.79 16.08
C ILE A 10 -24.00 5.66 15.59
N VAL A 11 -23.81 6.44 14.52
CA VAL A 11 -24.88 7.28 13.94
C VAL A 11 -26.07 6.43 13.49
N ALA A 12 -25.82 5.29 12.84
CA ALA A 12 -26.88 4.36 12.42
C ALA A 12 -27.65 3.79 13.62
N ALA A 13 -26.95 3.43 14.70
CA ALA A 13 -27.59 2.93 15.90
C ALA A 13 -28.42 4.00 16.62
N VAL A 14 -27.93 5.24 16.70
CA VAL A 14 -28.69 6.36 17.27
C VAL A 14 -29.97 6.59 16.46
N MET A 15 -29.91 6.56 15.12
CA MET A 15 -31.10 6.68 14.28
C MET A 15 -32.10 5.53 14.51
N GLY A 16 -31.60 4.30 14.67
CA GLY A 16 -32.44 3.15 14.99
C GLY A 16 -33.13 3.25 16.36
N VAL A 17 -32.43 3.75 17.38
CA VAL A 17 -33.00 3.99 18.72
C VAL A 17 -34.06 5.10 18.69
N VAL A 18 -33.80 6.20 17.97
CA VAL A 18 -34.80 7.28 17.80
C VAL A 18 -36.08 6.75 17.14
N ASN A 19 -35.94 5.90 16.12
CA ASN A 19 -37.09 5.27 15.46
C ASN A 19 -37.84 4.30 16.39
N ALA A 20 -37.13 3.53 17.21
CA ALA A 20 -37.75 2.64 18.20
C ALA A 20 -38.56 3.43 19.24
N LEU A 21 -38.00 4.53 19.76
CA LEU A 21 -38.66 5.39 20.74
C LEU A 21 -39.87 6.14 20.16
N GLY A 22 -39.86 6.46 18.86
CA GLY A 22 -41.03 7.01 18.16
C GLY A 22 -42.20 6.03 18.03
N ALA A 23 -41.97 4.74 18.22
CA ALA A 23 -42.97 3.68 18.17
C ALA A 23 -43.16 2.98 19.54
N ALA A 24 -42.93 3.71 20.64
CA ALA A 24 -42.90 3.16 21.99
C ALA A 24 -44.21 2.50 22.44
N ASP A 25 -45.35 2.83 21.82
CA ASP A 25 -46.66 2.25 22.13
C ASP A 25 -46.85 0.81 21.58
N ARG A 26 -45.89 0.31 20.79
CA ARG A 26 -45.95 -1.03 20.19
C ARG A 26 -45.60 -2.14 21.19
N PRO A 27 -46.15 -3.36 21.01
CA PRO A 27 -45.84 -4.49 21.87
C PRO A 27 -44.33 -4.84 21.87
N ALA A 28 -43.87 -5.42 22.97
CA ALA A 28 -42.43 -5.67 23.23
C ALA A 28 -41.71 -6.46 22.12
N GLY A 29 -42.42 -7.35 21.41
CA GLY A 29 -41.84 -8.12 20.30
C GLY A 29 -41.42 -7.25 19.12
N GLU A 30 -42.22 -6.25 18.75
CA GLU A 30 -41.92 -5.33 17.64
C GLU A 30 -40.85 -4.30 18.04
N MET A 31 -40.90 -3.84 19.30
CA MET A 31 -39.88 -2.97 19.90
C MET A 31 -38.49 -3.66 19.91
N GLY A 32 -38.45 -4.94 20.28
CA GLY A 32 -37.23 -5.73 20.25
C GLY A 32 -36.63 -5.85 18.85
N ALA A 33 -37.47 -6.02 17.83
CA ALA A 33 -37.02 -6.04 16.44
C ALA A 33 -36.39 -4.68 16.03
N LEU A 34 -37.04 -3.55 16.34
CA LEU A 34 -36.52 -2.22 16.03
C LEU A 34 -35.16 -1.94 16.69
N ILE A 35 -35.01 -2.32 17.96
CA ILE A 35 -33.73 -2.20 18.69
C ILE A 35 -32.68 -3.14 18.11
N GLY A 36 -33.07 -4.36 17.70
CA GLY A 36 -32.18 -5.29 17.02
C GLY A 36 -31.53 -4.69 15.76
N HIS A 37 -32.32 -3.99 14.94
CA HIS A 37 -31.79 -3.29 13.75
C HIS A 37 -30.80 -2.18 14.13
N ALA A 38 -31.06 -1.45 15.22
CA ALA A 38 -30.14 -0.43 15.73
C ALA A 38 -28.78 -1.04 16.16
N MET A 39 -28.80 -2.20 16.83
CA MET A 39 -27.59 -2.89 17.28
C MET A 39 -26.74 -3.46 16.15
N VAL A 40 -27.36 -3.89 15.05
CA VAL A 40 -26.62 -4.36 13.86
C VAL A 40 -25.81 -3.22 13.23
N GLY A 41 -26.25 -1.97 13.36
CA GLY A 41 -25.53 -0.79 12.87
C GLY A 41 -24.15 -0.60 13.52
N THR A 42 -24.07 -0.67 14.86
CA THR A 42 -22.77 -0.58 15.56
C THR A 42 -21.89 -1.78 15.29
N PHE A 43 -22.47 -2.98 15.29
CA PHE A 43 -21.74 -4.21 15.01
C PHE A 43 -21.09 -4.17 13.62
N LEU A 44 -21.84 -3.80 12.59
CA LEU A 44 -21.34 -3.73 11.22
C LEU A 44 -20.27 -2.64 11.05
N GLY A 45 -20.43 -1.49 11.74
CA GLY A 45 -19.43 -0.42 11.73
C GLY A 45 -18.06 -0.88 12.27
N ILE A 46 -18.06 -1.57 13.41
CA ILE A 46 -16.83 -2.10 14.04
C ILE A 46 -16.24 -3.23 13.20
N LEU A 47 -17.09 -4.15 12.71
CA LEU A 47 -16.68 -5.28 11.89
C LEU A 47 -15.97 -4.83 10.60
N LEU A 48 -16.54 -3.86 9.89
CA LEU A 48 -15.94 -3.35 8.65
C LEU A 48 -14.64 -2.59 8.92
N ALA A 49 -14.60 -1.79 9.99
CA ALA A 49 -13.42 -1.02 10.34
C ALA A 49 -12.21 -1.91 10.64
N TYR A 50 -12.35 -2.81 11.61
CA TYR A 50 -11.23 -3.60 12.12
C TYR A 50 -11.07 -4.95 11.41
N GLY A 51 -12.16 -5.55 10.93
CA GLY A 51 -12.13 -6.85 10.26
C GLY A 51 -11.66 -6.78 8.80
N PHE A 52 -12.00 -5.70 8.09
CA PHE A 52 -11.74 -5.61 6.66
C PHE A 52 -10.85 -4.43 6.27
N ILE A 53 -11.22 -3.21 6.66
CA ILE A 53 -10.63 -2.00 6.07
C ILE A 53 -9.25 -1.69 6.64
N SER A 54 -9.06 -1.84 7.95
CA SER A 54 -7.74 -1.69 8.57
C SER A 54 -6.68 -2.69 8.06
N PRO A 55 -6.93 -4.02 8.02
CA PRO A 55 -5.95 -4.95 7.48
C PRO A 55 -5.70 -4.75 5.98
N LEU A 56 -6.74 -4.44 5.20
CA LEU A 56 -6.59 -4.14 3.77
C LEU A 56 -5.72 -2.89 3.55
N ALA A 57 -5.96 -1.82 4.31
CA ALA A 57 -5.17 -0.59 4.23
C ALA A 57 -3.69 -0.85 4.58
N SER A 58 -3.43 -1.68 5.60
CA SER A 58 -2.07 -2.08 5.97
C SER A 58 -1.35 -2.82 4.83
N ARG A 59 -2.03 -3.76 4.19
CA ARG A 59 -1.47 -4.53 3.05
C ARG A 59 -1.18 -3.65 1.84
N ILE A 60 -2.09 -2.73 1.50
CA ILE A 60 -1.87 -1.76 0.41
C ILE A 60 -0.71 -0.84 0.75
N ARG A 61 -0.62 -0.34 1.99
CA ARG A 61 0.49 0.51 2.44
C ARG A 61 1.83 -0.22 2.36
N GLN A 62 1.87 -1.50 2.74
CA GLN A 62 3.07 -2.33 2.61
C GLN A 62 3.50 -2.45 1.14
N ARG A 63 2.57 -2.81 0.24
CA ARG A 63 2.83 -2.89 -1.22
C ARG A 63 3.29 -1.54 -1.80
N SER A 64 2.67 -0.45 -1.38
CA SER A 64 3.02 0.90 -1.83
C SER A 64 4.41 1.32 -1.35
N SER A 65 4.75 1.04 -0.08
CA SER A 65 6.09 1.29 0.48
C SER A 65 7.18 0.56 -0.30
N GLN A 66 6.94 -0.71 -0.67
CA GLN A 66 7.89 -1.49 -1.48
C GLN A 66 8.11 -0.86 -2.86
N GLN A 67 7.04 -0.42 -3.54
CA GLN A 67 7.17 0.26 -4.83
C GLN A 67 7.83 1.64 -4.73
N MET A 68 7.50 2.42 -3.70
CA MET A 68 8.18 3.70 -3.45
C MET A 68 9.67 3.52 -3.25
N LYS A 69 10.09 2.44 -2.59
CA LYS A 69 11.51 2.16 -2.37
C LYS A 69 12.27 1.89 -3.67
N MET A 70 11.65 1.19 -4.61
CA MET A 70 12.21 0.96 -5.94
C MET A 70 12.36 2.27 -6.72
N MET A 71 11.34 3.14 -6.67
CA MET A 71 11.42 4.47 -7.28
C MET A 71 12.49 5.35 -6.65
N GLU A 72 12.67 5.27 -5.32
CA GLU A 72 13.71 6.00 -4.59
C GLU A 72 15.11 5.54 -5.02
N CYS A 73 15.32 4.24 -5.21
CA CYS A 73 16.58 3.70 -5.74
C CYS A 73 16.90 4.24 -7.14
N ILE A 74 15.92 4.25 -8.05
CA ILE A 74 16.10 4.79 -9.40
C ILE A 74 16.44 6.27 -9.33
N LYS A 75 15.71 7.03 -8.51
CA LYS A 75 15.95 8.47 -8.29
C LYS A 75 17.38 8.72 -7.77
N THR A 76 17.84 7.99 -6.76
CA THR A 76 19.17 8.20 -6.18
C THR A 76 20.28 7.83 -7.16
N THR A 77 20.13 6.74 -7.92
CA THR A 77 21.10 6.37 -8.98
C THR A 77 21.17 7.42 -10.08
N LEU A 78 20.02 7.90 -10.58
CA LEU A 78 19.98 8.96 -11.60
C LEU A 78 20.61 10.26 -11.09
N LEU A 79 20.29 10.66 -9.86
CA LEU A 79 20.83 11.87 -9.26
C LEU A 79 22.36 11.78 -9.06
N SER A 80 22.88 10.63 -8.65
CA SER A 80 24.33 10.39 -8.58
C SER A 80 24.98 10.42 -9.96
N SER A 81 24.33 9.85 -10.98
CA SER A 81 24.84 9.93 -12.36
C SER A 81 24.89 11.37 -12.89
N MET A 82 23.88 12.18 -12.59
CA MET A 82 23.83 13.60 -13.00
C MET A 82 24.89 14.46 -12.32
N ASN A 83 25.28 14.10 -11.09
CA ASN A 83 26.35 14.78 -10.35
C ASN A 83 27.76 14.40 -10.84
N GLY A 84 27.89 13.59 -11.89
CA GLY A 84 29.18 13.25 -12.50
C GLY A 84 29.94 12.12 -11.80
N TYR A 85 29.30 11.35 -10.91
CA TYR A 85 29.92 10.14 -10.36
C TYR A 85 30.04 9.05 -11.43
N ALA A 86 31.13 8.25 -11.36
CA ALA A 86 31.31 7.11 -12.25
C ALA A 86 30.12 6.14 -12.16
N PRO A 87 29.67 5.51 -13.27
CA PRO A 87 28.48 4.66 -13.28
C PRO A 87 28.47 3.59 -12.19
N GLN A 88 29.61 2.93 -11.93
CA GLN A 88 29.75 1.94 -10.87
C GLN A 88 29.41 2.49 -9.47
N ILE A 89 29.84 3.73 -9.18
CA ILE A 89 29.58 4.40 -7.90
C ILE A 89 28.11 4.86 -7.83
N ALA A 90 27.54 5.30 -8.95
CA ALA A 90 26.12 5.70 -9.01
C ALA A 90 25.16 4.52 -8.74
N VAL A 91 25.46 3.32 -9.24
CA VAL A 91 24.66 2.12 -8.92
C VAL A 91 24.81 1.72 -7.44
N GLU A 92 26.00 1.92 -6.84
CA GLU A 92 26.23 1.64 -5.42
C GLU A 92 25.41 2.56 -4.48
N PHE A 93 25.22 3.83 -4.84
CA PHE A 93 24.31 4.73 -4.12
C PHE A 93 22.85 4.26 -4.18
N GLY A 94 22.41 3.74 -5.33
CA GLY A 94 21.12 3.08 -5.48
C GLY A 94 20.99 1.85 -4.59
N ARG A 95 21.98 0.94 -4.62
CA ARG A 95 22.04 -0.27 -3.79
C ARG A 95 21.94 0.03 -2.30
N LYS A 96 22.57 1.11 -1.85
CA LYS A 96 22.50 1.54 -0.45
C LYS A 96 21.12 2.08 -0.06
N THR A 97 20.33 2.51 -1.04
CA THR A 97 18.97 3.00 -0.81
C THR A 97 18.03 1.84 -0.46
N LEU A 98 18.18 0.64 -1.04
CA LEU A 98 17.32 -0.53 -0.78
C LEU A 98 17.32 -1.01 0.68
N PHE A 99 16.22 -1.67 1.09
CA PHE A 99 16.12 -2.36 2.38
C PHE A 99 17.15 -3.49 2.48
N LEU A 100 17.66 -3.75 3.68
CA LEU A 100 18.68 -4.77 3.93
C LEU A 100 18.29 -6.17 3.45
N ALA A 101 17.00 -6.51 3.54
CA ALA A 101 16.48 -7.82 3.12
C ALA A 101 16.52 -8.03 1.60
N ASP A 102 16.33 -6.95 0.83
CA ASP A 102 16.26 -6.99 -0.64
C ASP A 102 17.53 -6.43 -1.29
N ARG A 103 18.57 -6.16 -0.49
CA ARG A 103 19.81 -5.56 -0.96
C ARG A 103 20.70 -6.66 -1.55
N PRO A 104 20.99 -6.65 -2.87
CA PRO A 104 21.92 -7.59 -3.46
C PRO A 104 23.34 -7.35 -2.94
N SER A 105 24.14 -8.42 -2.97
CA SER A 105 25.56 -8.29 -2.68
C SER A 105 26.25 -7.42 -3.75
N PHE A 106 27.40 -6.83 -3.42
CA PHE A 106 28.16 -6.04 -4.38
C PHE A 106 28.55 -6.87 -5.62
N ILE A 107 28.95 -8.13 -5.40
CA ILE A 107 29.39 -9.06 -6.44
C ILE A 107 28.23 -9.42 -7.38
N GLU A 108 27.07 -9.73 -6.82
CA GLU A 108 25.86 -10.08 -7.58
C GLU A 108 25.36 -8.91 -8.44
N LEU A 109 25.41 -7.69 -7.90
CA LEU A 109 25.06 -6.48 -8.63
C LEU A 109 26.04 -6.21 -9.78
N GLU A 110 27.34 -6.32 -9.53
CA GLU A 110 28.37 -6.11 -10.54
C GLU A 110 28.26 -7.13 -11.67
N GLU A 111 28.01 -8.40 -11.34
CA GLU A 111 27.77 -9.46 -12.31
C GLU A 111 26.54 -9.17 -13.18
N HIS A 112 25.41 -8.77 -12.59
CA HIS A 112 24.21 -8.39 -13.34
C HIS A 112 24.44 -7.17 -14.26
N VAL A 113 25.12 -6.14 -13.77
CA VAL A 113 25.44 -4.95 -14.58
C VAL A 113 26.36 -5.32 -15.75
N ARG A 114 27.32 -6.22 -15.53
CA ARG A 114 28.23 -6.71 -16.58
C ARG A 114 27.51 -7.58 -17.60
N GLN A 115 26.61 -8.46 -17.16
CA GLN A 115 25.78 -9.28 -18.04
C GLN A 115 24.86 -8.42 -18.93
N VAL A 116 24.32 -7.31 -18.43
CA VAL A 116 23.50 -6.37 -19.22
C VAL A 116 24.33 -5.53 -20.20
N ARG A 117 25.61 -5.26 -19.90
CA ARG A 117 26.52 -4.56 -20.83
C ARG A 117 26.89 -5.41 -22.04
N THR A 118 27.05 -6.72 -21.87
CA THR A 118 27.45 -7.67 -22.91
C THR A 118 26.49 -7.73 -24.13
N PRO A 119 25.14 -7.79 -24.00
CA PRO A 119 24.25 -7.78 -25.16
C PRO A 119 24.26 -6.47 -25.94
N MET A 120 24.65 -5.34 -25.31
CA MET A 120 24.77 -4.05 -26.00
C MET A 120 26.11 -3.88 -26.73
N GLN A 121 27.13 -4.67 -26.39
CA GLN A 121 28.43 -4.71 -27.08
C GLN A 121 28.50 -5.81 -28.15
N ALA A 122 27.51 -6.70 -28.22
CA ALA A 122 27.47 -7.84 -29.15
C ALA A 122 26.87 -7.52 -30.54
N ASN A 123 26.60 -6.26 -30.88
CA ASN A 123 26.24 -5.90 -32.26
C ASN A 123 26.93 -4.61 -32.77
N PRO A 124 28.22 -4.68 -33.13
CA PRO A 124 28.87 -3.66 -33.94
C PRO A 124 28.43 -3.66 -35.42
N ASP A 125 27.55 -4.58 -35.86
CA ASP A 125 27.20 -4.75 -37.28
C ASP A 125 25.92 -4.00 -37.71
N ALA A 126 25.19 -3.35 -36.81
CA ALA A 126 24.02 -2.52 -37.16
C ALA A 126 24.37 -1.05 -37.54
N MET A 127 25.66 -0.71 -37.68
CA MET A 127 26.12 0.64 -38.04
C MET A 127 26.87 0.69 -39.39
N LYS A 128 26.70 -0.32 -40.25
CA LYS A 128 27.38 -0.42 -41.56
C LYS A 128 26.45 -0.60 -42.77
N GLU A 129 25.21 -0.15 -42.70
CA GLU A 129 24.40 0.04 -43.91
C GLU A 129 23.81 1.46 -43.94
N GLU A 130 24.62 2.40 -44.43
CA GLU A 130 24.33 3.34 -45.52
C GLU A 130 25.65 3.85 -46.13
#